data_AF-L0NN51-F1
#
_entry.id   AF-L0NN51-F1
#
_cell.length_a   1.000
_cell.length_b   1.000
_cell.length_c   1.000
_cell.angle_alpha   90.00
_cell.angle_beta   90.00
_cell.angle_gamma   90.00
#
_symmetry.space_group_name_H-M   'P 1'
#
loop_
_entity.id
_entity.type
_entity.pdbx_description
1 polymer ?
#
loop_
_entity_poly.entity_id
_entity_poly.type
_entity_poly.pdbx_seq_one_letter_code
_entity_poly.pdbx_strand_id
1 'polypeptide(L)'
;MPIRKDEMTPDEARRDHVDMLRFLAINAAFGIMLGIGIAFALYWFNLYGLGTHIARSQTPILSFVMIAAPLALTFGGAVTASAIMLMPYKRKGEL
;
A
#
# COMPACT_ATOMS: atom_id res chain seq x y z
N MET A 1 -9.46 32.55 -27.31
CA MET A 1 -9.38 31.12 -27.67
C MET A 1 -10.44 30.39 -26.87
N PRO A 2 -11.33 29.61 -27.49
CA PRO A 2 -12.26 28.77 -26.74
C PRO A 2 -11.47 27.62 -26.10
N ILE A 3 -11.58 27.46 -24.78
CA ILE A 3 -11.01 26.33 -24.04
C ILE A 3 -11.64 25.06 -24.59
N ARG A 4 -10.84 24.10 -25.08
CA ARG A 4 -11.40 22.84 -25.56
C ARG A 4 -12.02 22.09 -24.37
N LYS A 5 -13.16 21.44 -24.59
CA LYS A 5 -13.98 20.78 -23.54
C LYS A 5 -13.23 19.68 -22.77
N ASP A 6 -12.04 19.31 -23.25
CA ASP A 6 -11.12 18.31 -22.73
C ASP A 6 -9.87 18.87 -22.03
N GLU A 7 -9.57 20.17 -22.14
CA GLU A 7 -8.47 20.83 -21.43
C GLU A 7 -8.83 21.09 -19.97
N MET A 8 -8.33 20.24 -19.07
CA MET A 8 -8.33 20.56 -17.65
C MET A 8 -7.47 21.79 -17.41
N THR A 9 -7.98 22.71 -16.60
CA THR A 9 -7.16 23.83 -16.14
C THR A 9 -6.00 23.30 -15.28
N PRO A 10 -4.83 23.96 -15.24
CA PRO A 10 -3.67 23.50 -14.45
C PRO A 10 -4.01 23.21 -12.98
N ASP A 11 -4.96 23.95 -12.41
CA ASP A 11 -5.43 23.76 -11.04
C ASP A 11 -6.30 22.51 -10.85
N GLU A 12 -7.08 22.11 -11.87
CA GLU A 12 -7.88 20.88 -11.83
C GLU A 12 -7.00 19.63 -11.91
N ALA A 13 -5.98 19.64 -12.77
CA ALA A 13 -5.02 18.56 -12.86
C ALA A 13 -4.23 18.37 -11.55
N ARG A 14 -3.89 19.47 -10.86
CA ARG A 14 -3.22 19.39 -9.54
C ARG A 14 -4.10 18.73 -8.48
N ARG A 15 -5.39 19.07 -8.44
CA ARG A 15 -6.34 18.46 -7.49
C ARG A 15 -6.54 16.98 -7.75
N ASP A 16 -6.74 16.60 -9.01
CA ASP A 16 -6.87 15.20 -9.43
C ASP A 16 -5.64 14.35 -9.03
N HIS A 17 -4.43 14.90 -9.19
CA HIS A 17 -3.21 14.21 -8.78
C HIS A 17 -3.11 14.02 -7.26
N VAL A 18 -3.53 15.01 -6.47
CA VAL A 18 -3.55 14.91 -5.00
C VAL A 18 -4.56 13.85 -4.55
N ASP A 19 -5.73 13.79 -5.19
CA ASP A 19 -6.75 12.78 -4.89
C ASP A 19 -6.25 11.37 -5.25
N MET A 20 -5.53 11.21 -6.37
CA MET A 20 -4.87 9.96 -6.74
C MET A 20 -3.80 9.55 -5.72
N LEU A 21 -2.93 10.47 -5.29
CA LEU A 21 -1.91 10.20 -4.28
C LEU A 21 -2.53 9.79 -2.93
N ARG A 22 -3.62 10.45 -2.53
CA ARG A 22 -4.36 10.11 -1.32
C ARG A 22 -4.99 8.72 -1.42
N PHE A 23 -5.62 8.40 -2.55
CA PHE A 23 -6.17 7.07 -2.81
C PHE A 23 -5.08 6.00 -2.74
N LEU A 24 -3.91 6.27 -3.34
CA LEU A 24 -2.78 5.37 -3.32
C LEU A 24 -2.22 5.17 -1.90
N ALA A 25 -2.09 6.25 -1.13
CA ALA A 25 -1.60 6.21 0.24
C ALA A 25 -2.51 5.38 1.16
N ILE A 26 -3.83 5.49 1.00
CA ILE A 26 -4.80 4.68 1.76
C ILE A 26 -4.64 3.20 1.43
N ASN A 27 -4.55 2.86 0.14
CA ASN A 27 -4.36 1.48 -0.31
C ASN A 27 -3.01 0.91 0.15
N ALA A 28 -1.94 1.70 0.07
CA ALA A 28 -0.62 1.34 0.59
C ALA A 28 -0.66 1.07 2.09
N ALA A 29 -1.32 1.94 2.87
CA ALA A 29 -1.48 1.77 4.30
C ALA A 29 -2.25 0.47 4.64
N PHE A 30 -3.33 0.18 3.89
CA PHE A 30 -4.07 -1.08 4.06
C PHE A 30 -3.19 -2.31 3.79
N GLY A 31 -2.43 -2.30 2.69
CA GLY A 31 -1.49 -3.38 2.38
C GLY A 31 -0.38 -3.52 3.43
N ILE A 32 0.16 -2.42 3.94
CA ILE A 32 1.15 -2.41 5.03
C ILE A 32 0.56 -3.06 6.28
N MET A 33 -0.65 -2.67 6.69
CA MET A 33 -1.33 -3.27 7.84
C MET A 33 -1.55 -4.77 7.66
N LEU A 34 -1.89 -5.22 6.45
CA LEU A 34 -2.04 -6.64 6.14
C LEU A 34 -0.71 -7.39 6.30
N GLY A 35 0.39 -6.85 5.77
CA GLY A 35 1.72 -7.46 5.90
C GLY A 35 2.20 -7.52 7.36
N ILE A 36 1.96 -6.46 8.14
CA ILE A 36 2.25 -6.44 9.59
C ILE A 36 1.37 -7.47 10.32
N GLY A 37 0.09 -7.56 9.99
CA GLY A 37 -0.84 -8.53 10.57
C GLY A 37 -0.41 -9.97 10.33
N ILE A 38 0.08 -10.28 9.12
CA ILE A 38 0.64 -11.59 8.78
C ILE A 38 1.91 -11.85 9.58
N ALA A 39 2.86 -10.91 9.64
CA ALA A 39 4.07 -11.06 10.44
C ALA A 39 3.76 -11.30 11.92
N PHE A 40 2.79 -10.57 12.46
CA PHE A 40 2.30 -10.77 13.82
C PHE A 40 1.67 -12.14 14.00
N ALA A 41 0.86 -12.62 13.06
CA ALA A 41 0.28 -13.97 13.12
C ALA A 41 1.37 -15.06 13.11
N LEU A 42 2.39 -14.94 12.26
CA LEU A 42 3.52 -15.88 12.24
C LEU A 42 4.25 -15.93 13.58
N TYR A 43 4.48 -14.77 14.20
CA TYR A 43 5.08 -14.65 15.52
C TYR A 43 4.19 -15.25 16.62
N TRP A 44 2.91 -14.86 16.66
CA TRP A 44 1.96 -15.20 17.72
C TRP A 44 1.60 -16.69 17.71
N PHE A 45 1.32 -17.26 16.54
CA PHE A 45 1.09 -18.70 16.39
C PHE A 45 2.37 -19.53 16.48
N ASN A 46 3.52 -18.87 16.63
CA ASN A 46 4.81 -19.50 16.76
C ASN A 46 5.09 -20.50 15.61
N LEU A 47 4.76 -20.11 14.38
CA LEU A 47 4.88 -20.98 13.22
C LEU A 47 6.34 -21.43 13.06
N TYR A 48 6.57 -22.74 13.01
CA TYR A 48 7.91 -23.34 12.98
C TYR A 48 8.85 -22.88 14.12
N GLY A 49 8.30 -22.44 15.26
CA GLY A 49 9.09 -21.91 16.37
C GLY A 49 9.56 -20.47 16.20
N LEU A 50 9.05 -19.74 15.19
CA LEU A 50 9.49 -18.38 14.87
C LEU A 50 9.38 -17.41 16.05
N GLY A 51 8.26 -17.43 16.76
CA GLY A 51 8.04 -16.60 17.94
C GLY A 51 9.07 -16.87 19.04
N THR A 52 9.36 -18.15 19.30
CA THR A 52 10.40 -18.58 20.25
C THR A 52 11.79 -18.12 19.81
N HIS A 53 12.12 -18.24 18.53
CA HIS A 53 13.41 -17.80 17.98
C HIS A 53 13.60 -16.29 18.09
N ILE A 54 12.57 -15.51 17.74
CA ILE A 54 12.58 -14.05 17.86
C ILE A 54 12.70 -13.63 19.33
N ALA A 55 11.93 -14.24 20.24
CA ALA A 55 11.96 -13.90 21.67
C ALA A 55 13.30 -14.22 22.34
N ARG A 56 14.04 -15.22 21.84
CA ARG A 56 15.37 -15.60 22.35
C ARG A 56 16.53 -14.90 21.64
N SER A 57 16.27 -14.10 20.60
CA SER A 57 17.34 -13.39 19.90
C SER A 57 17.90 -12.27 20.78
N GLN A 58 19.15 -11.86 20.51
CA GLN A 58 19.75 -10.72 21.23
C GLN A 58 19.03 -9.40 20.94
N THR A 59 18.31 -9.33 19.82
CA THR A 59 17.62 -8.13 19.33
C THR A 59 16.20 -8.48 18.85
N PRO A 60 15.26 -8.84 19.76
CA PRO A 60 13.94 -9.35 19.38
C PRO A 60 13.14 -8.39 18.50
N ILE A 61 13.18 -7.09 18.83
CA ILE A 61 12.49 -6.04 18.07
C ILE A 61 13.03 -5.97 16.64
N LEU A 62 14.35 -5.93 16.48
CA LEU A 62 14.97 -5.87 15.16
C LEU A 62 14.68 -7.13 14.35
N SER A 63 14.74 -8.30 14.99
CA SER A 63 14.42 -9.59 14.36
C SER A 63 12.99 -9.63 13.83
N PHE A 64 12.02 -9.15 14.62
CA PHE A 64 10.64 -9.02 14.17
C PHE A 64 10.49 -8.02 13.01
N VAL A 65 11.11 -6.84 13.13
CA VAL A 65 11.07 -5.79 12.09
C VAL A 65 11.67 -6.29 10.77
N MET A 66 12.75 -7.07 10.80
CA MET A 66 13.36 -7.65 9.59
C MET A 66 12.41 -8.57 8.81
N ILE A 67 11.41 -9.15 9.47
CA ILE A 67 10.38 -9.98 8.83
C ILE A 67 9.17 -9.13 8.46
N ALA A 68 8.71 -8.29 9.39
CA ALA A 68 7.52 -7.47 9.20
C ALA A 68 7.70 -6.41 8.11
N ALA A 69 8.87 -5.78 8.00
CA ALA A 69 9.14 -4.73 7.04
C ALA A 69 9.02 -5.18 5.58
N PRO A 70 9.71 -6.24 5.10
CA PRO A 70 9.55 -6.70 3.73
C PRO A 70 8.11 -7.18 3.46
N LEU A 71 7.46 -7.89 4.40
CA LEU A 71 6.05 -8.28 4.24
C LEU A 71 5.13 -7.06 4.08
N ALA A 72 5.27 -6.06 4.96
CA ALA A 72 4.52 -4.82 4.89
C ALA A 72 4.71 -4.10 3.57
N LEU A 73 5.94 -4.01 3.07
CA LEU A 73 6.25 -3.39 1.78
C LEU A 73 5.70 -4.20 0.60
N THR A 74 5.81 -5.53 0.63
CA THR A 74 5.26 -6.39 -0.42
C THR A 74 3.75 -6.25 -0.52
N PHE A 75 3.02 -6.36 0.60
CA PHE A 75 1.56 -6.21 0.59
C PHE A 75 1.13 -4.76 0.32
N GLY A 76 1.84 -3.77 0.87
CA GLY A 76 1.65 -2.35 0.57
C GLY A 76 1.74 -2.09 -0.94
N GLY A 77 2.79 -2.57 -1.58
CA GLY A 77 2.99 -2.47 -3.02
C GLY A 77 1.96 -3.24 -3.84
N ALA A 78 1.60 -4.46 -3.43
CA ALA A 78 0.61 -5.27 -4.12
C ALA A 78 -0.78 -4.60 -4.13
N VAL A 79 -1.27 -4.16 -2.97
CA VAL A 79 -2.57 -3.48 -2.86
C VAL A 79 -2.56 -2.16 -3.62
N THR A 80 -1.47 -1.39 -3.51
CA THR A 80 -1.23 -0.15 -4.28
C THR A 80 -1.31 -0.40 -5.79
N ALA A 81 -0.61 -1.42 -6.28
CA ALA A 81 -0.61 -1.77 -7.70
C ALA A 81 -1.99 -2.23 -8.18
N SER A 82 -2.69 -3.05 -7.37
CA SER A 82 -4.08 -3.45 -7.66
C SER A 82 -5.01 -2.24 -7.71
N ALA A 83 -4.86 -1.29 -6.80
CA ALA A 83 -5.65 -0.07 -6.76
C ALA A 83 -5.44 0.78 -8.02
N ILE A 84 -4.19 0.90 -8.50
CA ILE A 84 -3.89 1.56 -9.77
C ILE A 84 -4.55 0.82 -10.95
N MET A 85 -4.44 -0.51 -11.00
CA MET A 85 -5.03 -1.32 -12.09
C MET A 85 -6.56 -1.25 -12.14
N LEU A 86 -7.20 -1.13 -10.97
CA LEU A 86 -8.66 -1.07 -10.84
C LEU A 86 -9.21 0.36 -10.84
N MET A 87 -8.34 1.37 -10.87
CA MET A 87 -8.77 2.76 -10.91
C MET A 87 -9.58 2.97 -12.20
N PRO A 88 -10.85 3.40 -12.11
CA PRO A 88 -11.66 3.66 -13.28
C PRO A 88 -11.09 4.90 -13.97
N TYR A 89 -10.16 4.71 -14.89
CA TYR A 89 -9.74 5.79 -15.77
C TYR A 89 -10.99 6.20 -16.54
N LYS A 90 -11.44 7.45 -16.36
CA LYS A 90 -12.53 7.98 -17.17
C LYS A 90 -12.14 7.79 -18.64
N ARG A 91 -12.76 6.81 -19.31
CA ARG A 91 -12.74 6.71 -20.77
C ARG A 91 -13.51 7.93 -21.26
N LYS A 92 -12.81 9.06 -21.41
CA LYS A 92 -13.30 10.26 -22.08
C LYS A 92 -13.57 9.82 -23.53
N GLY A 93 -14.78 9.32 -23.79
CA GLY A 93 -15.14 8.75 -25.10
C GLY A 93 -16.34 7.82 -25.16
N GLU A 94 -17.05 7.53 -24.05
CA GLU A 94 -18.34 6.83 -24.13
C GLU A 94 -19.44 7.73 -23.57
N LEU A 95 -19.97 8.58 -24.46
CA LEU A 95 -21.33 9.12 -24.46
C LEU A 95 -22.03 8.53 -25.68
#